data_AF-A0A5K6CMX3-F1
#
_entry.id   AF-A0A5K6CMX3-F1
#
_cell.length_a   1.000
_cell.length_b   1.000
_cell.length_c   1.000
_cell.angle_alpha   90.00
_cell.angle_beta   90.00
_cell.angle_gamma   90.00
#
_symmetry.space_group_name_H-M   'P 1'
#
loop_
_entity.id
_entity.type
_entity.pdbx_description
1 polymer ?
#
loop_
_entity_poly.entity_id
_entity_poly.type
_entity_poly.pdbx_seq_one_letter_code
_entity_poly.pdbx_strand_id
1 'polypeptide(L)'
;MKIKQITLCVLASVVLVGCDSRIDAVNQEMANIRNQPPLPIEPAPIFTPVPQFNYAAHQLKSPFMPSSLAAELKIMAGKRVYPNFSRAPQPLESYALEALNMKGSMRNNRGQILALIQTPDQQIERVQVGNYMGMNQGRITHISPTQIDLVEIVPDGREGYVERPRTLVLIGPAP
;
A
#
# COMPACT_ATOMS: atom_id res chain seq x y z
N MET A 1 -21.09 -96.70 -19.77
CA MET A 1 -19.98 -95.73 -19.70
C MET A 1 -19.93 -94.73 -20.87
N LYS A 2 -20.35 -95.08 -22.10
CA LYS A 2 -20.29 -94.17 -23.27
C LYS A 2 -21.17 -92.91 -23.18
N ILE A 3 -22.37 -92.98 -22.62
CA ILE A 3 -23.29 -91.81 -22.47
C ILE A 3 -22.73 -90.76 -21.50
N LYS A 4 -22.11 -91.16 -20.38
CA LYS A 4 -21.47 -90.24 -19.42
C LYS A 4 -20.25 -89.52 -20.00
N GLN A 5 -19.53 -90.16 -20.92
CA GLN A 5 -18.38 -89.54 -21.60
C GLN A 5 -18.83 -88.55 -22.68
N ILE A 6 -19.92 -88.85 -23.40
CA ILE A 6 -20.51 -87.95 -24.39
C ILE A 6 -21.09 -86.70 -23.71
N THR A 7 -21.81 -86.85 -22.59
CA THR A 7 -22.31 -85.68 -21.84
C THR A 7 -21.20 -84.83 -21.24
N LEU A 8 -20.08 -85.43 -20.80
CA LEU A 8 -18.91 -84.68 -20.32
C LEU A 8 -18.25 -83.88 -21.45
N CYS A 9 -18.11 -84.44 -22.65
CA CYS A 9 -17.56 -83.73 -23.81
C CYS A 9 -18.46 -82.59 -24.30
N VAL A 10 -19.78 -82.79 -24.32
CA VAL A 10 -20.74 -81.73 -24.68
C VAL A 10 -20.70 -80.59 -23.65
N LEU A 11 -20.68 -80.93 -22.36
CA LEU A 11 -20.55 -79.93 -21.30
C LEU A 11 -19.22 -79.16 -21.40
N ALA A 12 -18.12 -79.84 -21.74
CA ALA A 12 -16.83 -79.20 -21.99
C ALA A 12 -16.86 -78.26 -23.21
N SER A 13 -17.55 -78.62 -24.30
CA SER A 13 -17.66 -77.77 -25.49
C SER A 13 -18.46 -76.48 -25.27
N VAL A 14 -19.46 -76.51 -24.37
CA VAL A 14 -20.25 -75.32 -24.01
C VAL A 14 -19.42 -74.31 -23.21
N VAL A 15 -18.45 -74.79 -22.42
CA VAL A 15 -17.55 -73.92 -21.63
C VAL A 15 -16.51 -73.20 -22.49
N LEU A 16 -16.29 -73.62 -23.75
CA LEU A 16 -15.35 -72.97 -24.68
C LEU A 16 -15.96 -71.82 -25.50
N VAL A 17 -17.27 -71.55 -25.41
CA VAL A 17 -17.91 -70.41 -26.10
C VAL A 17 -17.84 -69.16 -25.20
N GLY A 18 -16.62 -68.68 -24.95
CA GLY A 18 -16.38 -67.51 -24.09
C GLY A 18 -15.24 -66.60 -24.56
N CYS A 19 -14.60 -66.90 -25.69
CA CYS A 19 -13.65 -65.98 -26.33
C CYS A 19 -14.42 -64.88 -27.07
N ASP A 20 -14.98 -63.94 -26.31
CA ASP A 20 -15.43 -62.68 -26.87
C ASP A 20 -14.22 -61.73 -26.98
N SER A 21 -14.05 -61.19 -28.18
CA SER A 21 -12.89 -60.41 -28.58
C SER A 21 -13.05 -58.99 -28.05
N ARG A 22 -12.64 -58.76 -26.80
CA ARG A 22 -12.66 -57.43 -26.15
C ARG A 22 -12.00 -56.33 -27.00
N ILE A 23 -11.12 -56.72 -27.93
CA ILE A 23 -10.45 -55.86 -28.90
C ILE A 23 -11.43 -55.37 -29.99
N ASP A 24 -12.34 -56.21 -30.46
CA ASP A 24 -13.32 -55.84 -31.49
C ASP A 24 -14.35 -54.85 -30.96
N ALA A 25 -14.80 -55.00 -29.71
CA ALA A 25 -15.67 -54.03 -29.05
C ALA A 25 -15.02 -52.64 -28.97
N VAL A 26 -13.73 -52.58 -28.57
CA VAL A 26 -12.97 -51.32 -28.52
C VAL A 26 -12.77 -50.73 -29.90
N ASN A 27 -12.47 -51.56 -30.91
CA ASN A 27 -12.32 -51.10 -32.29
C ASN A 27 -13.62 -50.51 -32.84
N GLN A 28 -14.75 -51.12 -32.52
CA GLN A 28 -16.07 -50.65 -32.94
C GLN A 28 -16.44 -49.33 -32.25
N GLU A 29 -16.15 -49.20 -30.96
CA GLU A 29 -16.36 -47.95 -30.22
C GLU A 29 -15.46 -46.82 -30.75
N MET A 30 -14.19 -47.12 -31.04
CA MET A 30 -13.26 -46.17 -31.66
C MET A 30 -13.72 -45.73 -33.06
N ALA A 31 -14.27 -46.64 -33.86
CA ALA A 31 -14.84 -46.30 -35.16
C ALA A 31 -16.07 -45.37 -35.02
N ASN A 32 -16.93 -45.63 -34.03
CA ASN A 32 -18.07 -44.76 -33.74
C ASN A 32 -17.63 -43.36 -33.32
N ILE A 33 -16.62 -43.23 -32.44
CA ILE A 33 -16.08 -41.94 -32.00
C ILE A 33 -15.48 -41.16 -33.18
N ARG A 34 -14.75 -41.83 -34.09
CA ARG A 34 -14.16 -41.17 -35.27
C ARG A 34 -15.19 -40.65 -36.28
N ASN A 35 -16.36 -41.28 -36.34
CA ASN A 35 -17.46 -40.88 -37.23
C ASN A 35 -18.36 -39.79 -36.61
N GLN A 36 -18.14 -39.42 -35.35
CA GLN A 36 -18.86 -38.31 -34.74
C GLN A 36 -18.34 -36.97 -35.29
N PRO A 37 -19.23 -35.99 -35.51
CA PRO A 37 -18.82 -34.67 -35.97
C PRO A 37 -17.90 -34.00 -34.95
N PRO A 38 -16.87 -33.26 -35.39
CA PRO A 38 -15.97 -32.56 -34.50
C PRO A 38 -16.74 -31.55 -33.65
N LEU A 39 -16.41 -31.49 -32.36
CA LEU A 39 -16.95 -30.51 -31.44
C LEU A 39 -16.57 -29.10 -31.94
N PRO A 40 -17.50 -28.12 -31.88
CA PRO A 40 -17.18 -26.73 -32.17
C PRO A 40 -16.04 -26.24 -31.27
N ILE A 41 -15.03 -25.62 -31.86
CA ILE A 41 -13.94 -24.99 -31.13
C ILE A 41 -14.46 -23.69 -30.53
N GLU A 42 -14.21 -23.45 -29.24
CA GLU A 42 -14.54 -22.16 -28.62
C GLU A 42 -13.79 -21.04 -29.37
N PRO A 43 -14.50 -19.99 -29.82
CA PRO A 43 -13.86 -18.89 -30.51
C PRO A 43 -12.85 -18.21 -29.57
N ALA A 44 -11.75 -17.73 -30.15
CA ALA A 44 -10.77 -16.96 -29.39
C ALA A 44 -11.45 -15.77 -28.71
N PRO A 45 -11.08 -15.44 -27.46
CA PRO A 45 -11.65 -14.30 -26.76
C PRO A 45 -11.37 -13.02 -27.55
N ILE A 46 -12.39 -12.18 -27.68
CA ILE A 46 -12.26 -10.88 -28.34
C ILE A 46 -11.71 -9.89 -27.32
N PHE A 47 -10.50 -9.38 -27.55
CA PHE A 47 -9.93 -8.30 -26.75
C PHE A 47 -10.63 -6.98 -27.09
N THR A 48 -11.29 -6.36 -26.12
CA THR A 48 -11.81 -5.01 -26.27
C THR A 48 -10.65 -4.02 -26.27
N PRO A 49 -10.59 -3.06 -27.21
CA PRO A 49 -9.55 -2.04 -27.21
C PRO A 49 -9.71 -1.16 -25.97
N VAL A 50 -8.59 -0.87 -25.31
CA VAL A 50 -8.56 0.10 -24.20
C VAL A 50 -8.94 1.46 -24.76
N PRO A 51 -9.88 2.20 -24.14
CA PRO A 51 -10.23 3.54 -24.60
C PRO A 51 -8.98 4.43 -24.55
N GLN A 52 -8.76 5.20 -25.61
CA GLN A 52 -7.69 6.19 -25.64
C GLN A 52 -8.04 7.32 -24.68
N PHE A 53 -7.18 7.57 -23.69
CA PHE A 53 -7.33 8.71 -22.80
C PHE A 53 -6.64 9.93 -23.42
N ASN A 54 -7.43 10.91 -23.85
CA ASN A 54 -6.90 12.19 -24.32
C ASN A 54 -6.64 13.13 -23.14
N TYR A 55 -5.38 13.43 -22.85
CA TYR A 55 -5.00 14.34 -21.78
C TYR A 55 -5.24 15.80 -22.21
N ALA A 56 -6.43 16.32 -21.90
CA ALA A 56 -6.83 17.71 -22.20
C ALA A 56 -6.10 18.77 -21.34
N ALA A 57 -5.48 18.36 -20.23
CA ALA A 57 -4.85 19.29 -19.29
C ALA A 57 -3.53 19.91 -19.80
N HIS A 58 -3.01 19.51 -20.98
CA HIS A 58 -1.93 20.22 -21.66
C HIS A 58 -2.32 21.65 -22.09
N GLN A 59 -3.62 21.91 -22.28
CA GLN A 59 -4.13 23.25 -22.62
C GLN A 59 -4.37 24.10 -21.37
N LEU A 60 -4.33 23.51 -20.18
CA LEU A 60 -4.47 24.22 -18.93
C LEU A 60 -3.15 24.86 -18.53
N LYS A 61 -3.24 25.99 -17.82
CA LYS A 61 -2.07 26.64 -17.23
C LYS A 61 -1.34 25.65 -16.32
N SER A 62 -0.01 25.63 -16.41
CA SER A 62 0.82 24.78 -15.53
C SER A 62 0.48 25.04 -14.05
N PRO A 63 0.20 23.99 -13.27
CA PRO A 63 -0.10 24.14 -11.85
C PRO A 63 1.10 24.63 -11.03
N PHE A 64 2.31 24.59 -11.61
CA PHE A 64 3.55 25.06 -10.97
C PHE A 64 3.89 26.52 -11.32
N MET A 65 3.12 27.15 -12.20
CA MET A 65 3.28 28.57 -12.51
C MET A 65 2.46 29.41 -11.53
N PRO A 66 3.03 30.47 -10.93
CA PRO A 66 2.28 31.33 -10.02
C PRO A 66 1.04 31.91 -10.71
N SER A 67 -0.05 32.03 -9.97
CA SER A 67 -1.32 32.54 -10.50
C SER A 67 -1.20 34.01 -10.93
N SER A 68 -0.35 34.79 -10.24
CA SER A 68 -0.04 36.19 -10.55
C SER A 68 1.34 36.60 -10.05
N LEU A 69 1.89 37.69 -10.61
CA LEU A 69 3.12 38.33 -10.13
C LEU A 69 2.98 38.81 -8.68
N ALA A 70 1.78 39.20 -8.26
CA ALA A 70 1.49 39.56 -6.87
C ALA A 70 1.58 38.36 -5.90
N ALA A 71 1.21 37.16 -6.36
CA ALA A 71 1.39 35.94 -5.56
C ALA A 71 2.88 35.62 -5.37
N GLU A 72 3.70 35.81 -6.41
CA GLU A 72 5.16 35.66 -6.32
C GLU A 72 5.79 36.72 -5.41
N LEU A 73 5.36 37.98 -5.52
CA LEU A 73 5.81 39.07 -4.65
C LEU A 73 5.38 38.88 -3.19
N LYS A 74 4.21 38.30 -2.92
CA LYS A 74 3.75 38.01 -1.56
C LYS A 74 4.62 36.95 -0.87
N ILE A 75 5.10 35.95 -1.62
CA ILE A 75 6.06 34.96 -1.11
C ILE A 75 7.38 35.67 -0.77
N MET A 76 7.86 36.56 -1.65
CA MET A 76 9.09 37.33 -1.45
C MET A 76 8.99 38.40 -0.35
N ALA A 77 7.80 38.95 -0.11
CA ALA A 77 7.51 39.99 0.89
C ALA A 77 7.18 39.43 2.27
N GLY A 78 7.18 38.11 2.44
CA GLY A 78 7.07 37.46 3.74
C GLY A 78 8.18 37.93 4.69
N LYS A 79 7.92 37.90 5.99
CA LYS A 79 8.94 38.12 7.02
C LYS A 79 10.09 37.14 6.75
N ARG A 80 11.29 37.65 6.49
CA ARG A 80 12.47 36.79 6.35
C ARG A 80 12.69 36.05 7.67
N VAL A 81 12.52 34.75 7.65
CA VAL A 81 12.79 33.86 8.77
C VAL A 81 14.13 33.19 8.51
N TYR A 82 14.90 32.97 9.56
CA TYR A 82 16.18 32.27 9.49
C TYR A 82 16.26 31.28 10.65
N PRO A 83 16.88 30.10 10.45
CA PRO A 83 17.18 29.20 11.54
C PRO A 83 18.13 29.89 12.54
N ASN A 84 17.89 29.68 13.83
CA ASN A 84 18.69 30.28 14.88
C ASN A 84 19.80 29.30 15.31
N PHE A 85 20.95 29.40 14.67
CA PHE A 85 22.13 28.58 15.00
C PHE A 85 22.88 29.03 16.25
N SER A 86 22.57 30.21 16.80
CA SER A 86 23.22 30.73 18.01
C SER A 86 22.70 30.08 19.30
N ARG A 87 21.58 29.35 19.21
CA ARG A 87 20.95 28.67 20.34
C ARG A 87 21.56 27.28 20.53
N ALA A 88 21.68 26.82 21.77
CA ALA A 88 21.96 25.42 22.03
C ALA A 88 20.83 24.51 21.49
N PRO A 89 21.14 23.48 20.70
CA PRO A 89 20.14 22.54 20.22
C PRO A 89 19.55 21.73 21.38
N GLN A 90 18.27 21.39 21.25
CA GLN A 90 17.55 20.52 22.18
C GLN A 90 17.70 19.05 21.75
N PRO A 91 17.53 18.10 22.68
CA PRO A 91 17.70 16.66 22.39
C PRO A 91 16.85 16.15 21.23
N LEU A 92 15.64 16.70 21.04
CA LEU A 92 14.72 16.27 19.99
C LEU A 92 15.02 16.89 18.61
N GLU A 93 15.98 17.82 18.50
CA GLU A 93 16.38 18.44 17.24
C GLU A 93 17.36 17.59 16.43
N SER A 94 17.91 16.51 17.01
CA SER A 94 18.75 15.55 16.28
C SER A 94 17.96 14.52 15.48
N TYR A 95 16.64 14.46 15.63
CA TYR A 95 15.78 13.49 14.96
C TYR A 95 14.92 14.17 13.89
N ALA A 96 14.62 13.44 12.81
CA ALA A 96 13.61 13.87 11.87
C ALA A 96 12.23 13.93 12.56
N LEU A 97 11.42 14.94 12.23
CA LEU A 97 10.12 15.14 12.87
C LEU A 97 9.19 13.93 12.67
N GLU A 98 9.28 13.30 11.50
CA GLU A 98 8.53 12.11 11.10
C GLU A 98 8.87 10.87 11.93
N ALA A 99 10.05 10.85 12.55
CA ALA A 99 10.51 9.74 13.38
C ALA A 99 10.10 9.92 14.86
N LEU A 100 9.53 11.07 15.21
CA LEU A 100 9.06 11.39 16.55
C LEU A 100 7.57 11.09 16.69
N ASN A 101 7.20 10.40 17.77
CA ASN A 101 5.81 10.00 17.99
C ASN A 101 5.26 10.62 19.27
N MET A 102 4.13 11.33 19.18
CA MET A 102 3.41 11.76 20.38
C MET A 102 2.77 10.55 21.06
N LYS A 103 3.09 10.33 22.33
CA LYS A 103 2.53 9.25 23.16
C LYS A 103 1.51 9.72 24.19
N GLY A 104 1.44 11.02 24.45
CA GLY A 104 0.44 11.58 25.33
C GLY A 104 0.78 12.98 25.79
N SER A 105 0.02 13.45 26.76
CA SER A 105 0.30 14.69 27.48
C SER A 105 0.11 14.49 28.98
N MET A 106 0.78 15.32 29.78
CA MET A 106 0.67 15.34 31.23
C MET A 106 0.58 16.79 31.71
N ARG A 107 0.05 17.01 32.91
CA ARG A 107 0.06 18.33 33.55
C ARG A 107 1.12 18.37 34.64
N ASN A 108 1.91 19.44 34.69
CA ASN A 108 2.81 19.66 35.81
C ASN A 108 2.05 20.26 37.02
N ASN A 109 2.74 20.37 38.16
CA ASN A 109 2.17 20.91 39.41
C ASN A 109 1.70 22.37 39.30
N ARG A 110 2.13 23.11 38.26
CA ARG A 110 1.72 24.49 37.96
C ARG A 110 0.56 24.54 36.96
N GLY A 111 -0.01 23.40 36.56
CA GLY A 111 -1.12 23.29 35.62
C GLY A 111 -0.74 23.37 34.14
N GLN A 112 0.56 23.46 33.80
CA GLN A 112 1.01 23.52 32.40
C GLN A 112 0.95 22.14 31.75
N ILE A 113 0.47 22.10 30.50
CA ILE A 113 0.43 20.86 29.70
C ILE A 113 1.81 20.63 29.07
N LEU A 114 2.35 19.45 29.33
CA LEU A 114 3.57 18.89 28.74
C LEU A 114 3.16 17.77 27.78
N ALA A 115 3.81 17.67 26.62
CA ALA A 115 3.65 16.50 25.76
C ALA A 115 4.77 15.50 25.98
N LEU A 116 4.46 14.22 25.73
CA LEU A 116 5.37 13.09 25.79
C LEU A 116 5.70 12.66 24.36
N ILE A 117 6.96 12.78 23.97
CA ILE A 117 7.45 12.41 22.65
C ILE A 117 8.33 11.17 22.79
N GLN A 118 8.04 10.14 22.00
CA GLN A 118 8.92 8.99 21.84
C GLN A 118 9.88 9.22 20.68
N THR A 119 11.18 9.06 20.95
CA THR A 119 12.24 9.05 19.94
C THR A 119 12.30 7.69 19.23
N PRO A 120 12.98 7.60 18.08
CA PRO A 120 13.26 6.31 17.41
C PRO A 120 13.96 5.30 18.31
N ASP A 121 14.78 5.79 19.25
CA ASP A 121 15.50 4.98 20.25
C ASP A 121 14.62 4.56 21.44
N GLN A 122 13.30 4.73 21.32
CA GLN A 122 12.30 4.39 22.32
C GLN A 122 12.39 5.19 23.63
N GLN A 123 13.17 6.27 23.67
CA GLN A 123 13.23 7.17 24.83
C GLN A 123 12.05 8.13 24.83
N ILE A 124 11.55 8.48 26.02
CA ILE A 124 10.44 9.44 26.19
C ILE A 124 11.00 10.77 26.67
N GLU A 125 10.84 11.80 25.86
CA GLU A 125 11.19 13.16 26.17
C GLU A 125 9.95 14.01 26.44
N ARG A 126 10.08 14.95 27.38
CA ARG A 126 9.00 15.87 27.75
C ARG A 126 9.21 17.21 27.08
N VAL A 127 8.17 17.72 26.44
CA VAL A 127 8.21 19.04 25.79
C VAL A 127 7.07 19.93 26.24
N GLN A 128 7.32 21.23 26.23
CA GLN A 128 6.35 22.29 26.50
C GLN A 128 6.27 23.28 25.34
N VAL A 129 5.24 24.13 25.36
CA VAL A 129 5.11 25.22 24.39
C VAL A 129 6.38 26.08 24.40
N GLY A 130 6.91 26.37 23.21
CA GLY A 130 8.17 27.09 23.01
C GLY A 130 9.44 26.22 22.99
N ASN A 131 9.34 24.91 23.24
CA ASN A 131 10.43 23.97 22.93
C ASN A 131 10.54 23.73 21.42
N TYR A 132 11.65 23.10 21.04
CA TYR A 132 12.05 22.85 19.67
C TYR A 132 12.28 21.35 19.49
N MET A 133 11.84 20.84 18.34
CA MET A 133 11.97 19.43 17.97
C MET A 133 12.06 19.31 16.45
N GLY A 134 12.64 18.20 15.98
CA GLY A 134 12.87 18.02 14.55
C GLY A 134 14.13 18.74 14.06
N MET A 135 14.76 18.19 13.02
CA MET A 135 15.96 18.75 12.38
C MET A 135 15.75 20.18 11.83
N ASN A 136 14.51 20.56 11.53
CA ASN A 136 14.15 21.87 10.98
C ASN A 136 13.82 22.92 12.06
N GLN A 137 14.33 22.75 13.29
CA GLN A 137 14.11 23.65 14.43
C GLN A 137 12.61 23.95 14.67
N GLY A 138 11.79 22.89 14.68
CA GLY A 138 10.34 22.98 14.81
C GLY A 138 9.92 23.53 16.17
N ARG A 139 9.47 24.79 16.23
CA ARG A 139 9.04 25.44 17.48
C ARG A 139 7.60 25.06 17.80
N ILE A 140 7.38 24.49 18.98
CA ILE A 140 6.04 24.12 19.47
C ILE A 140 5.25 25.38 19.79
N THR A 141 4.10 25.55 19.12
CA THR A 141 3.18 26.67 19.31
C THR A 141 1.99 26.31 20.19
N HIS A 142 1.52 25.06 20.13
CA HIS A 142 0.38 24.60 20.91
C HIS A 142 0.51 23.11 21.25
N ILE A 143 0.00 22.73 22.43
CA ILE A 143 -0.09 21.34 22.86
C ILE A 143 -1.51 21.09 23.35
N SER A 144 -2.14 20.08 22.77
CA SER A 144 -3.44 19.57 23.18
C SER A 144 -3.30 18.12 23.68
N PRO A 145 -4.37 17.50 24.24
CA PRO A 145 -4.32 16.11 24.66
C PRO A 145 -4.06 15.11 23.52
N THR A 146 -4.42 15.45 22.28
CA THR A 146 -4.41 14.54 21.13
C THR A 146 -3.46 14.97 20.01
N GLN A 147 -2.90 16.18 20.07
CA GLN A 147 -1.97 16.69 19.05
C GLN A 147 -1.05 17.79 19.58
N ILE A 148 0.04 18.00 18.87
CA ILE A 148 1.01 19.09 19.05
C ILE A 148 1.11 19.86 17.74
N ASP A 149 0.96 21.18 17.81
CA ASP A 149 1.17 22.06 16.67
C ASP A 149 2.50 22.78 16.82
N LEU A 150 3.27 22.79 15.73
CA LEU A 150 4.61 23.39 15.67
C LEU A 150 4.86 24.04 14.32
N VAL A 151 5.86 24.91 14.27
CA VAL A 151 6.28 25.61 13.06
C VAL A 151 7.76 25.30 12.81
N GLU A 152 8.05 24.66 11.68
CA GLU A 152 9.40 24.38 11.20
C GLU A 152 9.94 25.54 10.35
N ILE A 153 11.26 25.67 10.30
CA ILE A 153 11.95 26.60 9.40
C ILE A 153 12.64 25.77 8.32
N VAL A 154 12.17 25.88 7.08
CA VAL A 154 12.63 25.06 5.95
C VAL A 154 13.12 25.94 4.80
N PRO A 155 14.11 25.48 4.01
CA PRO A 155 14.57 26.24 2.85
C PRO A 155 13.48 26.32 1.77
N ASP A 156 13.32 27.49 1.15
CA ASP A 156 12.35 27.78 0.07
C ASP A 156 12.91 27.48 -1.34
N GLY A 157 14.12 26.90 -1.42
CA GLY A 157 14.79 26.58 -2.69
C GLY A 157 15.37 27.77 -3.46
N ARG A 158 15.11 29.02 -3.06
CA ARG A 158 15.66 30.26 -3.62
C ARG A 158 16.50 31.04 -2.60
N GLU A 159 17.41 30.35 -1.92
CA GLU A 159 18.29 30.87 -0.83
C GLU A 159 17.58 31.50 0.39
N GLY A 160 16.25 31.39 0.48
CA GLY A 160 15.46 31.82 1.62
C GLY A 160 14.98 30.67 2.51
N TYR A 161 14.39 31.01 3.65
CA TYR A 161 13.65 30.07 4.49
C TYR A 161 12.21 30.54 4.67
N VAL A 162 11.31 29.58 4.86
CA VAL A 162 9.89 29.78 5.12
C VAL A 162 9.45 29.00 6.35
N GLU A 163 8.44 29.53 7.03
CA GLU A 163 7.77 28.83 8.13
C GLU A 163 6.81 27.79 7.56
N ARG A 164 6.93 26.54 8.03
CA ARG A 164 6.05 25.44 7.64
C ARG A 164 5.30 24.93 8.87
N PRO A 165 3.97 25.13 8.96
CA PRO A 165 3.18 24.55 10.05
C PRO A 165 3.12 23.03 9.91
N ARG A 166 3.31 22.33 11.03
CA ARG A 166 3.20 20.87 11.15
C ARG A 166 2.40 20.53 12.40
N THR A 167 1.71 19.40 12.33
CA THR A 167 0.98 18.83 13.46
C THR A 167 1.43 17.39 13.67
N LEU A 168 1.74 17.05 14.92
CA LEU A 168 1.99 15.68 15.37
C LEU A 168 0.77 15.21 16.14
N VAL A 169 0.12 14.16 15.66
CA VAL A 169 -1.05 13.57 16.31
C VAL A 169 -0.64 12.45 17.26
N LEU A 170 -1.44 12.26 18.31
CA LEU A 170 -1.30 11.16 19.25
C LEU A 170 -1.50 9.83 18.53
N ILE A 171 -0.46 9.00 18.53
CA ILE A 171 -0.56 7.64 18.00
C ILE A 171 -1.01 6.74 19.15
N GLY A 172 -2.25 6.27 19.05
CA GLY A 172 -2.81 5.29 19.99
C GLY A 172 -2.05 3.95 19.94
N PRO A 173 -2.26 3.06 20.93
CA PRO A 173 -1.75 1.70 20.84
C PRO A 173 -2.26 1.06 19.54
N ALA A 174 -1.36 0.37 18.84
CA ALA A 174 -1.75 -0.45 17.70
C ALA A 174 -2.79 -1.49 18.18
N PRO A 175 -3.86 -1.75 17.42
CA PRO A 175 -4.85 -2.76 17.76
C PRO A 175 -4.24 -4.16 17.83
#